data_AF-A0A959ES69-F1
#
_entry.id   AF-A0A959ES69-F1
#
_cell.length_a   1.000
_cell.length_b   1.000
_cell.length_c   1.000
_cell.angle_alpha   90.00
_cell.angle_beta   90.00
_cell.angle_gamma   90.00
#
_symmetry.space_group_name_H-M   'P 1'
#
loop_
_entity.id
_entity.type
_entity.pdbx_description
1 polymer ?
#
loop_
_entity_poly.entity_id
_entity_poly.type
_entity_poly.pdbx_seq_one_letter_code
_entity_poly.pdbx_strand_id
1 'polypeptide(L)'
;IQADIDIDRLRYQQQEIGNLSLEATQFGDRKATSIRVNLSGANRLEAKGSYADQTGLIELRADLQELALATLDPFLEEYLDGSAGTLSGNILVDGPVGKPTVRGSIRLQNVSTLVKLANTRYAVADHTIELDERKIDLGNLKLVDPEDRQASLSGLIRHDHFTRPEFDLNFRTDAFQFLHTQAKDNPLYYGDLFLRSTVAIRGPVDRPTIEIDAATLPRSQLTVQPFTEEQMLTQEDYIVFANPADYHPDSLYQIERNISTAPNPFDLTLNLSLTPDARLKIIVDPETGDQLNCSGSANLTILMEPSGELSVSGTYTIETGAYSFNYENLVKREFQIEKGSNIQFPGDPYQARFDITAAYRTRATTYELIKDQATLSAAEVEAS
;
A
#
# COMPACT_ATOMS: atom_id res chain seq x y z
N ILE A 1 12.70 41.87 -29.32
CA ILE A 1 13.41 40.57 -29.17
C ILE A 1 12.54 39.50 -29.81
N GLN A 2 13.12 38.56 -30.55
CA GLN A 2 12.42 37.39 -31.09
C GLN A 2 13.25 36.16 -30.74
N ALA A 3 12.62 35.13 -30.21
CA ALA A 3 13.22 33.84 -29.90
C ALA A 3 12.24 32.74 -30.32
N ASP A 4 12.73 31.79 -31.10
CA ASP A 4 11.98 30.65 -31.61
C ASP A 4 12.75 29.38 -31.22
N ILE A 5 12.07 28.43 -30.57
CA ILE A 5 12.64 27.16 -30.12
C ILE A 5 11.75 26.04 -30.65
N ASP A 6 12.32 25.16 -31.45
CA ASP A 6 11.68 23.93 -31.92
C ASP A 6 12.47 22.73 -31.42
N ILE A 7 11.79 21.81 -30.74
CA ILE A 7 12.35 20.55 -30.24
C ILE A 7 11.52 19.40 -30.82
N ASP A 8 12.13 18.67 -31.75
CA ASP A 8 11.57 17.43 -32.26
C ASP A 8 11.73 16.31 -31.22
N ARG A 9 10.62 15.64 -30.89
CA ARG A 9 10.57 14.50 -29.94
C ARG A 9 11.22 14.80 -28.59
N LEU A 10 10.69 15.81 -27.89
CA LEU A 10 10.97 16.05 -26.48
C LEU A 10 10.65 14.78 -25.67
N ARG A 11 11.61 14.34 -24.86
CA ARG A 11 11.47 13.20 -23.94
C ARG A 11 11.95 13.59 -22.55
N TYR A 12 11.29 13.06 -21.53
CA TYR A 12 11.74 13.14 -20.14
C TYR A 12 11.75 11.74 -19.54
N GLN A 13 12.89 11.31 -18.97
CA GLN A 13 13.06 9.96 -18.43
C GLN A 13 12.51 8.84 -19.35
N GLN A 14 12.88 8.89 -20.63
CA GLN A 14 12.41 7.98 -21.69
C GLN A 14 10.92 8.10 -22.09
N GLN A 15 10.08 8.80 -21.32
CA GLN A 15 8.71 9.11 -21.69
C GLN A 15 8.69 10.17 -22.81
N GLU A 16 7.97 9.88 -23.90
CA GLU A 16 7.79 10.84 -24.99
C GLU A 16 6.74 11.89 -24.60
N ILE A 17 7.13 13.16 -24.67
CA ILE A 17 6.27 14.31 -24.42
C ILE A 17 5.70 14.83 -25.75
N GLY A 18 6.46 14.80 -26.84
CA GLY A 18 6.02 15.21 -28.18
C GLY A 18 6.95 16.25 -28.81
N ASN A 19 6.49 16.92 -29.86
CA ASN A 19 7.23 17.97 -30.54
C ASN A 19 6.82 19.33 -29.97
N LEU A 20 7.78 20.05 -29.39
CA LEU A 20 7.56 21.34 -28.75
C LEU A 20 7.99 22.47 -29.69
N SER A 21 7.11 23.45 -29.91
CA SER A 21 7.44 24.72 -30.55
C SER A 21 7.11 25.86 -29.58
N LEU A 22 8.05 26.77 -29.39
CA LEU A 22 7.90 27.95 -28.55
C LEU A 22 8.34 29.19 -29.33
N GLU A 23 7.43 30.14 -29.45
CA GLU A 23 7.69 31.46 -30.03
C GLU A 23 7.57 32.53 -28.93
N ALA A 24 8.60 33.35 -28.77
CA ALA A 24 8.61 34.49 -27.87
C ALA A 24 8.96 35.76 -28.65
N THR A 25 8.01 36.70 -28.74
CA THR A 25 8.19 37.95 -29.50
C THR A 25 7.88 39.18 -28.66
N GLN A 26 8.80 40.12 -28.64
CA GLN A 26 8.69 41.44 -28.04
C GLN A 26 8.81 42.50 -29.13
N PHE A 27 7.71 43.24 -29.34
CA PHE A 27 7.62 44.28 -30.37
C PHE A 27 7.91 45.68 -29.81
N GLY A 28 8.92 46.37 -30.33
CA GLY A 28 9.20 47.79 -30.04
C GLY A 28 9.49 48.11 -28.57
N ASP A 29 9.07 49.29 -28.12
CA ASP A 29 9.22 49.81 -26.74
C ASP A 29 8.26 49.14 -25.73
N ARG A 30 7.69 47.97 -26.08
CA ARG A 30 6.75 47.24 -25.24
C ARG A 30 7.50 46.48 -24.15
N LYS A 31 7.10 46.73 -22.91
CA LYS A 31 7.58 46.10 -21.68
C LYS A 31 7.02 44.68 -21.45
N ALA A 32 6.53 44.04 -22.51
CA ALA A 32 5.90 42.72 -22.44
C ALA A 32 6.28 41.87 -23.65
N THR A 33 6.62 40.62 -23.38
CA THR A 33 6.97 39.57 -24.34
C THR A 33 5.75 38.68 -24.57
N SER A 34 5.30 38.54 -25.81
CA SER A 34 4.23 37.59 -26.17
C SER A 34 4.83 36.19 -26.29
N ILE A 35 4.14 35.19 -25.73
CA ILE A 35 4.56 33.79 -25.72
C ILE A 35 3.50 32.95 -26.42
N ARG A 36 3.92 32.07 -27.32
CA ARG A 36 3.12 30.96 -27.84
C ARG A 36 3.88 29.66 -27.64
N VAL A 37 3.18 28.64 -27.18
CA VAL A 37 3.70 27.28 -27.02
C VAL A 37 2.74 26.34 -27.73
N ASN A 38 3.28 25.42 -28.51
CA ASN A 38 2.54 24.34 -29.14
C ASN A 38 3.27 23.03 -28.85
N LEU A 39 2.53 22.04 -28.35
CA LEU A 39 2.97 20.67 -28.20
C LEU A 39 2.13 19.79 -29.13
N SER A 40 2.79 18.96 -29.93
CA SER A 40 2.14 18.07 -30.90
C SER A 40 2.77 16.67 -30.92
N GLY A 41 2.16 15.73 -31.63
CA GLY A 41 2.63 14.34 -31.66
C GLY A 41 1.99 13.51 -30.54
N ALA A 42 2.80 13.07 -29.57
CA ALA A 42 2.34 12.22 -28.46
C ALA A 42 1.31 12.91 -27.54
N ASN A 43 1.42 14.23 -27.40
CA ASN A 43 0.49 15.07 -26.66
C ASN A 43 0.09 16.27 -27.53
N ARG A 44 -1.05 16.89 -27.22
CA ARG A 44 -1.58 18.08 -27.90
C ARG A 44 -1.95 19.14 -26.85
N LEU A 45 -1.19 20.24 -26.87
CA LEU A 45 -1.39 21.40 -26.01
C LEU A 45 -1.07 22.67 -26.81
N GLU A 46 -1.90 23.69 -26.67
CA GLU A 46 -1.58 25.05 -27.11
C GLU A 46 -1.60 25.98 -25.91
N ALA A 47 -0.56 26.80 -25.72
CA ALA A 47 -0.59 27.89 -24.74
C ALA A 47 -0.24 29.23 -25.38
N LYS A 48 -0.97 30.28 -25.01
CA LYS A 48 -0.78 31.65 -25.53
C LYS A 48 -0.84 32.63 -24.39
N GLY A 49 0.02 33.64 -24.42
CA GLY A 49 0.02 34.64 -23.37
C GLY A 49 1.14 35.66 -23.46
N SER A 50 1.49 36.24 -22.32
CA SER A 50 2.50 37.28 -22.21
C SER A 50 3.25 37.24 -20.89
N TYR A 51 4.49 37.71 -20.93
CA TYR A 51 5.34 37.96 -19.77
C TYR A 51 5.70 39.45 -19.71
N ALA A 52 5.46 40.11 -18.59
CA ALA A 52 5.75 41.52 -18.37
C ALA A 52 7.12 41.69 -17.69
N ASP A 53 8.14 42.06 -18.48
CA ASP A 53 9.55 42.06 -18.06
C ASP A 53 9.82 42.93 -16.81
N GLN A 54 9.06 44.02 -16.64
CA GLN A 54 9.27 44.96 -15.52
C GLN A 54 8.68 44.50 -14.21
N THR A 55 7.57 43.78 -14.25
CA THR A 55 6.83 43.33 -13.06
C THR A 55 7.09 41.86 -12.76
N GLY A 56 7.70 41.11 -13.69
CA GLY A 56 7.91 39.67 -13.56
C GLY A 56 6.61 38.86 -13.58
N LEU A 57 5.53 39.45 -14.11
CA LEU A 57 4.22 38.81 -14.17
C LEU A 57 4.06 38.02 -15.46
N ILE A 58 3.55 36.81 -15.34
CA ILE A 58 3.17 35.96 -16.47
C ILE A 58 1.65 35.86 -16.53
N GLU A 59 1.10 35.71 -17.73
CA GLU A 59 -0.27 35.27 -17.97
C GLU A 59 -0.24 34.34 -19.19
N LEU A 60 -0.52 33.06 -18.99
CA LEU A 60 -0.59 32.03 -20.03
C LEU A 60 -1.96 31.36 -19.96
N ARG A 61 -2.65 31.30 -21.09
CA ARG A 61 -3.85 30.47 -21.28
C ARG A 61 -3.42 29.24 -22.06
N ALA A 62 -3.52 28.08 -21.43
CA ALA A 62 -3.26 26.78 -22.02
C ALA A 62 -4.59 26.06 -22.31
N ASP A 63 -4.75 25.63 -23.55
CA ASP A 63 -5.74 24.67 -24.00
C ASP A 63 -5.04 23.31 -24.11
N LEU A 64 -5.32 22.43 -23.15
CA LEU A 64 -4.86 21.06 -23.11
C LEU A 64 -5.87 20.20 -23.87
N GLN A 65 -5.60 19.95 -25.16
CA GLN A 65 -6.52 19.13 -25.95
C GLN A 65 -6.36 17.65 -25.64
N GLU A 66 -5.13 17.19 -25.38
CA GLU A 66 -4.83 15.79 -25.11
C GLU A 66 -3.46 15.64 -24.44
N LEU A 67 -3.42 15.19 -23.20
CA LEU A 67 -2.18 14.81 -22.52
C LEU A 67 -2.30 13.39 -21.99
N ALA A 68 -1.46 12.49 -22.47
CA ALA A 68 -1.36 11.15 -21.93
C ALA A 68 -0.94 11.22 -20.45
N LEU A 69 -1.71 10.57 -19.56
CA LEU A 69 -1.42 10.56 -18.12
C LEU A 69 -0.04 9.96 -17.82
N ALA A 70 0.44 9.03 -18.65
CA ALA A 70 1.79 8.48 -18.61
C ALA A 70 2.90 9.55 -18.62
N THR A 71 2.62 10.76 -19.14
CA THR A 71 3.55 11.89 -19.11
C THR A 71 3.89 12.33 -17.68
N LEU A 72 3.02 12.03 -16.71
CA LEU A 72 3.20 12.35 -15.30
C LEU A 72 3.93 11.26 -14.50
N ASP A 73 4.06 10.05 -15.03
CA ASP A 73 4.65 8.90 -14.32
C ASP A 73 6.07 9.19 -13.78
N PRO A 74 6.99 9.84 -14.52
CA PRO A 74 8.31 10.16 -14.00
C PRO A 74 8.32 11.06 -12.75
N PHE A 75 7.22 11.76 -12.47
CA PHE A 75 7.08 12.62 -11.28
C PHE A 75 6.34 11.91 -10.12
N LEU A 76 5.75 10.75 -10.39
CA LEU A 76 4.92 9.99 -9.46
C LEU A 76 5.45 8.58 -9.22
N GLU A 77 6.63 8.26 -9.76
CA GLU A 77 7.22 6.92 -9.79
C GLU A 77 7.42 6.30 -8.41
N GLU A 78 7.51 7.09 -7.34
CA GLU A 78 7.63 6.57 -5.98
C GLU A 78 6.35 5.83 -5.54
N TYR A 79 5.18 6.30 -5.99
CA TYR A 79 3.88 5.83 -5.50
C TYR A 79 3.06 5.11 -6.57
N LEU A 80 3.20 5.54 -7.82
CA LEU A 80 2.37 5.12 -8.95
C LEU A 80 3.21 4.55 -10.09
N ASP A 81 2.60 3.69 -10.92
CA ASP A 81 3.24 3.12 -12.09
C ASP A 81 2.26 2.88 -13.25
N GLY A 82 2.82 2.87 -14.47
CA GLY A 82 2.14 2.49 -15.70
C GLY A 82 0.80 3.18 -15.87
N SER A 83 0.77 4.51 -15.76
CA SER A 83 -0.48 5.24 -15.91
C SER A 83 -0.92 5.28 -17.37
N ALA A 84 -2.23 5.21 -17.58
CA ALA A 84 -2.84 5.25 -18.90
C ALA A 84 -4.04 6.20 -18.90
N GLY A 85 -4.53 6.53 -20.09
CA GLY A 85 -5.64 7.47 -20.30
C GLY A 85 -5.17 8.89 -20.60
N THR A 86 -6.14 9.79 -20.76
CA THR A 86 -5.90 11.15 -21.27
C THR A 86 -6.47 12.22 -20.36
N LEU A 87 -5.75 13.33 -20.28
CA LEU A 87 -6.15 14.56 -19.63
C LEU A 87 -6.48 15.61 -20.71
N SER A 88 -7.56 16.36 -20.52
CA SER A 88 -7.89 17.52 -21.35
C SER A 88 -8.44 18.64 -20.48
N GLY A 89 -8.33 19.90 -20.89
CA GLY A 89 -8.73 21.00 -20.02
C GLY A 89 -8.29 22.37 -20.47
N ASN A 90 -8.80 23.39 -19.79
CA ASN A 90 -8.36 24.76 -19.99
C ASN A 90 -7.73 25.27 -18.70
N ILE A 91 -6.51 25.78 -18.79
CA ILE A 91 -5.70 26.19 -17.63
C ILE A 91 -5.23 27.63 -17.87
N LEU A 92 -5.48 28.50 -16.90
CA LEU A 92 -4.90 29.83 -16.79
C LEU A 92 -3.78 29.78 -15.75
N VAL A 93 -2.58 30.16 -16.17
CA VAL A 93 -1.43 30.36 -15.31
C VAL A 93 -1.09 31.85 -15.28
N ASP A 94 -1.22 32.51 -14.14
CA ASP A 94 -0.96 33.94 -14.03
C ASP A 94 -0.26 34.36 -12.73
N GLY A 95 0.23 35.59 -12.67
CA GLY A 95 0.92 36.13 -11.49
C GLY A 95 2.45 36.11 -11.60
N PRO A 96 3.18 36.28 -10.48
CA PRO A 96 4.65 36.26 -10.51
C PRO A 96 5.20 34.89 -10.89
N VAL A 97 6.24 34.83 -11.73
CA VAL A 97 6.84 33.54 -12.18
C VAL A 97 7.30 32.65 -11.01
N GLY A 98 7.78 33.24 -9.91
CA GLY A 98 8.19 32.49 -8.72
C GLY A 98 7.04 32.01 -7.82
N LYS A 99 5.81 32.50 -8.04
CA LYS A 99 4.60 32.15 -7.29
C LYS A 99 3.38 32.20 -8.22
N PRO A 100 3.30 31.31 -9.22
CA PRO A 100 2.21 31.34 -10.18
C PRO A 100 0.90 30.92 -9.52
N THR A 101 -0.18 31.56 -9.93
CA THR A 101 -1.55 31.13 -9.69
C THR A 101 -1.98 30.28 -10.87
N VAL A 102 -2.64 29.14 -10.60
CA VAL A 102 -3.17 28.25 -11.63
C VAL A 102 -4.65 28.04 -11.37
N ARG A 103 -5.46 28.25 -12.40
CA ARG A 103 -6.92 28.11 -12.35
C ARG A 103 -7.41 27.40 -13.59
N GLY A 104 -8.47 26.62 -13.49
CA GLY A 104 -9.02 25.93 -14.64
C GLY A 104 -9.66 24.61 -14.28
N SER A 105 -9.85 23.76 -15.28
CA SER A 105 -10.39 22.42 -15.07
C SER A 105 -9.65 21.40 -15.92
N ILE A 106 -9.47 20.20 -15.37
CA ILE A 106 -8.85 19.06 -16.03
C ILE A 106 -9.85 17.91 -16.03
N ARG A 107 -10.27 17.48 -17.22
CA ARG A 107 -11.05 16.28 -17.44
C ARG A 107 -10.12 15.08 -17.60
N LEU A 108 -10.32 14.10 -16.74
CA LEU A 108 -9.77 12.75 -16.78
C LEU A 108 -10.65 11.90 -17.70
N GLN A 109 -10.06 11.18 -18.65
CA GLN A 109 -10.78 10.25 -19.53
C GLN A 109 -10.07 8.90 -19.61
N ASN A 110 -10.79 7.85 -19.23
CA ASN A 110 -10.33 6.46 -19.18
C ASN A 110 -8.96 6.31 -18.53
N VAL A 111 -8.74 7.01 -17.40
CA VAL A 111 -7.46 6.97 -16.72
C VAL A 111 -7.34 5.74 -15.85
N SER A 112 -6.15 5.17 -15.77
CA SER A 112 -5.84 4.12 -14.80
C SER A 112 -4.40 4.21 -14.37
N THR A 113 -4.10 3.81 -13.14
CA THR A 113 -2.74 3.81 -12.58
C THR A 113 -2.56 2.63 -11.63
N LEU A 114 -1.36 2.08 -11.57
CA LEU A 114 -0.99 1.06 -10.59
C LEU A 114 -0.52 1.75 -9.31
N VAL A 115 -1.16 1.48 -8.17
CA VAL A 115 -0.65 1.92 -6.87
C VAL A 115 0.36 0.89 -6.39
N LYS A 116 1.64 1.26 -6.31
CA LYS A 116 2.76 0.32 -6.10
C LYS A 116 2.64 -0.47 -4.80
N LEU A 117 2.38 0.21 -3.68
CA LEU A 117 2.25 -0.42 -2.36
C LEU A 117 1.11 -1.47 -2.31
N ALA A 118 0.00 -1.17 -3.00
CA ALA A 118 -1.15 -2.07 -3.08
C ALA A 118 -0.99 -3.16 -4.16
N ASN A 119 -0.03 -2.98 -5.08
CA ASN A 119 0.07 -3.67 -6.36
C ASN A 119 -1.29 -3.83 -7.07
N THR A 120 -2.14 -2.81 -6.99
CA THR A 120 -3.51 -2.83 -7.51
C THR A 120 -3.74 -1.66 -8.45
N ARG A 121 -4.35 -1.94 -9.62
CA ARG A 121 -4.66 -0.92 -10.62
C ARG A 121 -6.05 -0.34 -10.39
N TYR A 122 -6.12 0.97 -10.24
CA TYR A 122 -7.38 1.70 -10.10
C TYR A 122 -7.67 2.53 -11.33
N ALA A 123 -8.94 2.63 -11.69
CA ALA A 123 -9.39 3.32 -12.88
C ALA A 123 -10.48 4.36 -12.61
N VAL A 124 -10.53 5.39 -13.46
CA VAL A 124 -11.57 6.42 -13.52
C VAL A 124 -11.99 6.56 -14.98
N ALA A 125 -13.27 6.31 -15.26
CA ALA A 125 -13.79 6.37 -16.62
C ALA A 125 -13.88 7.81 -17.17
N ASP A 126 -14.50 8.72 -16.42
CA ASP A 126 -14.63 10.12 -16.79
C ASP A 126 -14.86 10.95 -15.53
N HIS A 127 -14.07 12.01 -15.34
CA HIS A 127 -14.23 12.93 -14.21
C HIS A 127 -13.55 14.27 -14.48
N THR A 128 -14.01 15.34 -13.82
CA THR A 128 -13.36 16.65 -13.91
C THR A 128 -12.84 17.07 -12.54
N ILE A 129 -11.57 17.47 -12.50
CA ILE A 129 -10.90 18.10 -11.36
C ILE A 129 -10.88 19.61 -11.62
N GLU A 130 -11.24 20.41 -10.62
CA GLU A 130 -11.16 21.86 -10.70
C GLU A 130 -9.87 22.36 -10.02
N LEU A 131 -9.19 23.31 -10.66
CA LEU A 131 -7.99 23.96 -10.16
C LEU A 131 -8.32 25.40 -9.79
N ASP A 132 -7.90 25.79 -8.60
CA ASP A 132 -8.04 27.14 -8.07
C ASP A 132 -6.69 27.60 -7.50
N GLU A 133 -6.55 28.90 -7.24
CA GLU A 133 -5.34 29.54 -6.72
C GLU A 133 -4.79 28.87 -5.45
N ARG A 134 -5.69 28.30 -4.64
CA ARG A 134 -5.37 27.76 -3.31
C ARG A 134 -5.74 26.30 -3.14
N LYS A 135 -6.33 25.65 -4.14
CA LYS A 135 -6.82 24.28 -4.02
C LYS A 135 -6.93 23.56 -5.35
N ILE A 136 -6.75 22.25 -5.28
CA ILE A 136 -7.18 21.27 -6.29
C ILE A 136 -8.43 20.61 -5.71
N ASP A 137 -9.54 20.70 -6.41
CA ASP A 137 -10.84 20.17 -5.99
C ASP A 137 -11.16 18.90 -6.77
N LEU A 138 -11.11 17.76 -6.08
CA LEU A 138 -11.36 16.46 -6.70
C LEU A 138 -12.86 16.21 -6.90
N GLY A 139 -13.76 17.05 -6.36
CA GLY A 139 -15.20 16.78 -6.36
C GLY A 139 -15.52 15.42 -5.71
N ASN A 140 -16.30 14.59 -6.39
CA ASN A 140 -16.56 13.20 -6.01
C ASN A 140 -16.13 12.25 -7.14
N LEU A 141 -14.85 11.87 -7.09
CA LEU A 141 -14.19 10.99 -8.04
C LEU A 141 -14.63 9.54 -7.80
N LYS A 142 -15.18 8.90 -8.84
CA LYS A 142 -15.51 7.47 -8.80
C LYS A 142 -14.33 6.64 -9.28
N LEU A 143 -13.85 5.76 -8.42
CA LEU A 143 -12.77 4.82 -8.68
C LEU A 143 -13.34 3.42 -8.88
N VAL A 144 -12.66 2.64 -9.71
CA VAL A 144 -12.97 1.23 -9.96
C VAL A 144 -11.72 0.38 -9.73
N ASP A 145 -11.86 -0.74 -9.01
CA ASP A 145 -10.80 -1.74 -8.81
C ASP A 145 -10.76 -2.77 -9.96
N PRO A 146 -9.79 -3.70 -10.00
CA PRO A 146 -9.72 -4.73 -11.06
C PRO A 146 -10.90 -5.71 -11.10
N GLU A 147 -11.77 -5.72 -10.09
CA GLU A 147 -12.94 -6.58 -9.98
C GLU A 147 -14.25 -5.79 -10.22
N ASP A 148 -14.14 -4.64 -10.90
CA ASP A 148 -15.23 -3.72 -11.23
C ASP A 148 -16.00 -3.17 -10.00
N ARG A 149 -15.39 -3.21 -8.81
CA ARG A 149 -15.99 -2.65 -7.60
C ARG A 149 -15.71 -1.17 -7.50
N GLN A 150 -16.66 -0.45 -6.90
CA GLN A 150 -16.65 1.01 -6.88
C GLN A 150 -16.17 1.56 -5.54
N ALA A 151 -15.45 2.67 -5.61
CA ALA A 151 -15.17 3.53 -4.49
C ALA A 151 -15.39 5.00 -4.87
N SER A 152 -15.60 5.85 -3.87
CA SER A 152 -15.65 7.29 -4.03
C SER A 152 -14.48 7.94 -3.30
N LEU A 153 -13.68 8.74 -4.00
CA LEU A 153 -12.69 9.64 -3.42
C LEU A 153 -13.19 11.08 -3.60
N SER A 154 -13.20 11.85 -2.52
CA SER A 154 -13.70 13.22 -2.54
C SER A 154 -12.86 14.15 -1.68
N GLY A 155 -12.96 15.45 -1.94
CA GLY A 155 -12.28 16.46 -1.13
C GLY A 155 -11.26 17.27 -1.91
N LEU A 156 -10.36 17.91 -1.17
CA LEU A 156 -9.50 18.98 -1.67
C LEU A 156 -8.03 18.70 -1.33
N ILE A 157 -7.14 19.17 -2.20
CA ILE A 157 -5.72 19.34 -1.88
C ILE A 157 -5.47 20.85 -1.83
N ARG A 158 -5.28 21.39 -0.62
CA ARG A 158 -5.00 22.83 -0.44
C ARG A 158 -3.52 23.08 -0.68
N HIS A 159 -3.17 24.25 -1.19
CA HIS A 159 -1.79 24.65 -1.38
C HIS A 159 -1.63 26.17 -1.34
N ASP A 160 -0.38 26.61 -1.24
CA ASP A 160 0.05 28.00 -1.41
C ASP A 160 0.93 28.06 -2.65
N HIS A 161 0.36 28.33 -3.83
CA HIS A 161 1.05 28.26 -5.13
C HIS A 161 1.81 26.93 -5.35
N PHE A 162 1.14 25.79 -5.13
CA PHE A 162 1.72 24.43 -5.15
C PHE A 162 2.85 24.16 -4.14
N THR A 163 3.10 25.09 -3.22
CA THR A 163 3.96 24.85 -2.06
C THR A 163 3.14 24.41 -0.87
N ARG A 164 3.73 23.54 -0.03
CA ARG A 164 3.13 23.01 1.22
C ARG A 164 1.71 22.47 0.99
N PRO A 165 1.54 21.46 0.12
CA PRO A 165 0.23 20.89 -0.11
C PRO A 165 -0.30 20.22 1.16
N GLU A 166 -1.60 20.32 1.38
CA GLU A 166 -2.33 19.72 2.50
C GLU A 166 -3.55 18.94 1.99
N PHE A 167 -3.68 17.69 2.42
CA PHE A 167 -4.80 16.83 2.12
C PHE A 167 -6.02 17.13 3.01
N ASP A 168 -7.18 17.07 2.38
CA ASP A 168 -8.50 16.99 3.01
C ASP A 168 -9.37 16.06 2.16
N LEU A 169 -9.07 14.76 2.26
CA LEU A 169 -9.58 13.74 1.35
C LEU A 169 -10.40 12.68 2.09
N ASN A 170 -11.53 12.30 1.52
CA ASN A 170 -12.39 11.24 2.05
C ASN A 170 -12.53 10.16 1.00
N PHE A 171 -12.23 8.93 1.37
CA PHE A 171 -12.45 7.76 0.55
C PHE A 171 -13.50 6.85 1.21
N ARG A 172 -14.39 6.28 0.40
CA ARG A 172 -15.42 5.35 0.88
C ARG A 172 -15.67 4.26 -0.15
N THR A 173 -15.87 3.05 0.35
CA THR A 173 -16.30 1.90 -0.44
C THR A 173 -17.07 0.88 0.40
N ASP A 174 -18.03 0.20 -0.22
CA ASP A 174 -18.71 -0.95 0.37
C ASP A 174 -17.96 -2.26 0.15
N ALA A 175 -17.11 -2.31 -0.90
CA ALA A 175 -16.22 -3.41 -1.24
C ALA A 175 -15.19 -2.96 -2.28
N PHE A 176 -13.90 -3.12 -1.98
CA PHE A 176 -12.81 -2.76 -2.88
C PHE A 176 -11.57 -3.63 -2.61
N GLN A 177 -10.79 -3.94 -3.63
CA GLN A 177 -9.48 -4.58 -3.48
C GLN A 177 -8.43 -3.54 -3.09
N PHE A 178 -7.87 -3.66 -1.89
CA PHE A 178 -6.83 -2.76 -1.37
C PHE A 178 -5.43 -3.33 -1.49
N LEU A 179 -5.30 -4.65 -1.66
CA LEU A 179 -4.03 -5.34 -1.79
C LEU A 179 -4.17 -6.48 -2.79
N HIS A 180 -3.19 -6.59 -3.69
CA HIS A 180 -3.01 -7.70 -4.61
C HIS A 180 -1.52 -8.00 -4.77
N THR A 181 -0.87 -8.42 -3.67
CA THR A 181 0.58 -8.62 -3.64
C THR A 181 0.95 -10.10 -3.53
N GLN A 182 2.13 -10.43 -4.02
CA GLN A 182 2.80 -11.72 -3.86
C GLN A 182 4.06 -11.53 -3.01
N ALA A 183 4.65 -12.64 -2.54
CA ALA A 183 5.87 -12.61 -1.73
C ALA A 183 7.03 -11.83 -2.38
N LYS A 184 7.12 -11.83 -3.71
CA LYS A 184 8.14 -11.07 -4.46
C LYS A 184 7.93 -9.55 -4.40
N ASP A 185 6.69 -9.11 -4.19
CA ASP A 185 6.33 -7.70 -4.15
C ASP A 185 6.55 -7.16 -2.73
N ASN A 186 6.24 -7.98 -1.72
CA ASN A 186 6.58 -7.73 -0.32
C ASN A 186 6.71 -9.07 0.44
N PRO A 187 7.92 -9.44 0.91
CA PRO A 187 8.15 -10.72 1.56
C PRO A 187 7.57 -10.80 2.98
N LEU A 188 7.39 -9.67 3.67
CA LEU A 188 6.89 -9.62 5.04
C LEU A 188 5.38 -9.80 5.10
N TYR A 189 4.65 -9.28 4.12
CA TYR A 189 3.21 -9.47 4.03
C TYR A 189 2.72 -9.39 2.58
N TYR A 190 1.84 -10.30 2.21
CA TYR A 190 1.29 -10.34 0.87
C TYR A 190 -0.05 -11.06 0.80
N GLY A 191 -0.82 -10.78 -0.24
CA GLY A 191 -2.06 -11.49 -0.56
C GLY A 191 -3.11 -10.60 -1.19
N ASP A 192 -4.36 -11.05 -1.07
CA ASP A 192 -5.54 -10.40 -1.62
C ASP A 192 -6.37 -9.83 -0.48
N LEU A 193 -6.54 -8.52 -0.41
CA LEU A 193 -7.31 -7.88 0.66
C LEU A 193 -8.51 -7.12 0.09
N PHE A 194 -9.72 -7.59 0.42
CA PHE A 194 -10.97 -6.94 0.04
C PHE A 194 -11.61 -6.34 1.28
N LEU A 195 -11.84 -5.03 1.28
CA LEU A 195 -12.37 -4.32 2.44
C LEU A 195 -13.61 -3.51 2.08
N ARG A 196 -14.54 -3.44 3.02
CA ARG A 196 -15.42 -2.28 3.17
C ARG A 196 -14.65 -1.25 3.98
N SER A 197 -14.63 0.02 3.55
CA SER A 197 -13.87 1.01 4.29
C SER A 197 -14.36 2.44 4.11
N THR A 198 -14.20 3.23 5.17
CA THR A 198 -14.17 4.69 5.15
C THR A 198 -12.80 5.16 5.60
N VAL A 199 -12.22 6.09 4.85
CA VAL A 199 -10.87 6.63 5.07
C VAL A 199 -10.93 8.15 5.04
N ALA A 200 -10.29 8.80 6.01
CA ALA A 200 -10.04 10.22 6.02
C ALA A 200 -8.53 10.48 6.01
N ILE A 201 -8.05 11.25 5.03
CA ILE A 201 -6.65 11.69 4.93
C ILE A 201 -6.60 13.19 5.14
N ARG A 202 -5.85 13.64 6.14
CA ARG A 202 -5.79 15.04 6.57
C ARG A 202 -4.35 15.51 6.74
N GLY A 203 -4.14 16.81 6.55
CA GLY A 203 -2.87 17.48 6.90
C GLY A 203 -1.84 17.47 5.77
N PRO A 204 -0.59 17.88 6.07
CA PRO A 204 0.46 18.04 5.06
C PRO A 204 0.77 16.74 4.30
N VAL A 205 1.06 16.84 2.99
CA VAL A 205 1.36 15.66 2.14
C VAL A 205 2.61 14.89 2.59
N ASP A 206 3.57 15.58 3.21
CA ASP A 206 4.78 15.00 3.77
C ASP A 206 4.57 14.34 5.14
N ARG A 207 3.46 14.63 5.82
CA ARG A 207 3.10 13.98 7.08
C ARG A 207 1.58 13.88 7.33
N PRO A 208 0.81 13.17 6.49
CA PRO A 208 -0.64 13.12 6.66
C PRO A 208 -1.04 12.28 7.87
N THR A 209 -2.19 12.62 8.43
CA THR A 209 -2.96 11.77 9.34
C THR A 209 -3.97 10.98 8.53
N ILE A 210 -4.00 9.68 8.72
CA ILE A 210 -4.85 8.73 8.01
C ILE A 210 -5.71 8.00 9.04
N GLU A 211 -7.02 8.23 8.99
CA GLU A 211 -8.00 7.54 9.84
C GLU A 211 -8.80 6.58 8.97
N ILE A 212 -8.85 5.31 9.37
CA ILE A 212 -9.48 4.23 8.61
C ILE A 212 -10.42 3.46 9.53
N ASP A 213 -11.67 3.32 9.11
CA ASP A 213 -12.55 2.26 9.60
C ASP A 213 -12.73 1.25 8.47
N ALA A 214 -12.42 -0.01 8.74
CA ALA A 214 -12.46 -1.06 7.74
C ALA A 214 -13.01 -2.37 8.28
N ALA A 215 -13.65 -3.14 7.41
CA ALA A 215 -14.06 -4.52 7.68
C ALA A 215 -13.62 -5.44 6.55
N THR A 216 -13.06 -6.60 6.90
CA THR A 216 -12.66 -7.59 5.88
C THR A 216 -13.87 -8.23 5.22
N LEU A 217 -13.75 -8.46 3.92
CA LEU A 217 -14.77 -9.11 3.10
C LEU A 217 -14.34 -10.53 2.68
N PRO A 218 -15.29 -11.38 2.24
CA PRO A 218 -14.97 -12.69 1.68
C PRO A 218 -13.93 -12.61 0.57
N ARG A 219 -13.18 -13.72 0.40
CA ARG A 219 -12.00 -13.84 -0.48
C ARG A 219 -10.76 -13.10 0.00
N SER A 220 -10.82 -12.35 1.11
CA SER A 220 -9.62 -11.78 1.70
C SER A 220 -8.71 -12.88 2.23
N GLN A 221 -7.45 -12.87 1.83
CA GLN A 221 -6.40 -13.74 2.32
C GLN A 221 -5.12 -12.93 2.47
N LEU A 222 -4.63 -12.85 3.71
CA LEU A 222 -3.35 -12.21 4.01
C LEU A 222 -2.37 -13.29 4.47
N THR A 223 -1.18 -13.26 3.90
CA THR A 223 -0.02 -14.00 4.38
C THR A 223 0.92 -13.03 5.07
N VAL A 224 1.33 -13.36 6.28
CA VAL A 224 2.33 -12.62 7.05
C VAL A 224 3.51 -13.55 7.30
N GLN A 225 4.70 -13.03 7.07
CA GLN A 225 5.96 -13.69 7.39
C GLN A 225 6.73 -12.73 8.31
N PRO A 226 6.78 -13.00 9.62
CA PRO A 226 7.35 -12.08 10.60
C PRO A 226 8.86 -11.87 10.42
N PHE A 227 9.55 -12.77 9.72
CA PHE A 227 10.98 -12.71 9.47
C PHE A 227 11.32 -13.02 8.02
N THR A 228 12.24 -12.26 7.44
CA THR A 228 12.83 -12.61 6.12
C THR A 228 13.76 -13.81 6.24
N GLU A 229 14.03 -14.51 5.14
CA GLU A 229 14.98 -15.64 5.12
C GLU A 229 16.37 -15.24 5.64
N GLU A 230 16.86 -14.03 5.28
CA GLU A 230 18.14 -13.50 5.76
C GLU A 230 18.16 -13.28 7.28
N GLN A 231 17.04 -12.83 7.86
CA GLN A 231 16.91 -12.64 9.31
C GLN A 231 16.82 -13.97 10.06
N MET A 232 16.18 -14.99 9.48
CA MET A 232 16.11 -16.32 10.07
C MET A 232 17.48 -17.01 10.10
N LEU A 233 18.21 -16.98 8.99
CA LEU A 233 19.59 -17.49 8.93
C LEU A 233 20.49 -16.80 9.96
N THR A 234 20.30 -15.49 10.16
CA THR A 234 21.04 -14.74 11.18
C THR A 234 20.65 -15.16 12.61
N GLN A 235 19.40 -15.56 12.86
CA GLN A 235 18.94 -15.98 14.18
C GLN A 235 19.42 -17.40 14.54
N GLU A 236 19.52 -18.32 13.57
CA GLU A 236 20.00 -19.69 13.80
C GLU A 236 21.48 -19.76 14.23
N ASP A 237 22.30 -18.78 13.85
CA ASP A 237 23.74 -18.74 14.17
C ASP A 237 24.09 -18.40 15.64
N TYR A 238 23.09 -18.17 16.51
CA TYR A 238 23.32 -17.80 17.91
C TYR A 238 23.00 -18.92 18.91
N ILE A 239 23.92 -19.87 19.07
CA ILE A 239 24.12 -20.49 20.41
C ILE A 239 25.06 -19.58 21.19
N VAL A 240 24.51 -18.62 21.94
CA VAL A 240 25.30 -17.83 22.89
C VAL A 240 25.49 -18.65 24.17
N PHE A 241 26.65 -19.28 24.32
CA PHE A 241 27.08 -19.82 25.61
C PHE A 241 27.45 -18.66 26.55
N ALA A 242 26.46 -18.14 27.28
CA ALA A 242 26.68 -17.20 28.37
C ALA A 242 26.69 -17.92 29.72
N ASN A 243 27.52 -17.45 30.64
CA ASN A 243 27.40 -17.81 32.06
C ASN A 243 26.06 -17.25 32.58
N PRO A 244 25.20 -18.04 33.26
CA PRO A 244 23.89 -17.58 33.73
C PRO A 244 23.92 -16.31 34.59
N ALA A 245 25.06 -16.00 35.21
CA ALA A 245 25.27 -14.79 36.00
C ALA A 245 25.40 -13.49 35.16
N ASP A 246 25.77 -13.61 33.88
CA ASP A 246 26.02 -12.47 32.98
C ASP A 246 24.93 -12.37 31.88
N TYR A 247 23.91 -13.23 31.93
CA TYR A 247 22.81 -13.25 30.96
C TYR A 247 21.82 -12.12 31.26
N HIS A 248 21.87 -11.07 30.43
CA HIS A 248 20.86 -10.02 30.40
C HIS A 248 19.91 -10.26 29.21
N PRO A 249 18.62 -10.56 29.46
CA PRO A 249 17.64 -10.85 28.40
C PRO A 249 17.44 -9.69 27.41
N ASP A 250 17.85 -8.48 27.77
CA ASP A 250 17.71 -7.26 26.96
C ASP A 250 18.62 -7.20 25.71
N SER A 251 19.60 -8.11 25.58
CA SER A 251 20.55 -8.13 24.46
C SER A 251 19.96 -8.65 23.15
N LEU A 252 18.93 -9.50 23.20
CA LEU A 252 18.20 -9.98 22.01
C LEU A 252 17.19 -8.95 21.49
N TYR A 253 16.56 -8.18 22.39
CA TYR A 253 15.60 -7.12 22.02
C TYR A 253 16.21 -5.95 21.23
N GLN A 254 17.54 -5.76 21.27
CA GLN A 254 18.21 -4.71 20.52
C GLN A 254 18.45 -5.06 19.05
N ILE A 255 18.40 -6.35 18.69
CA ILE A 255 18.58 -6.82 17.30
C ILE A 255 17.25 -6.76 16.54
N GLU A 256 16.12 -6.99 17.22
CA GLU A 256 14.76 -6.94 16.64
C GLU A 256 14.29 -5.51 16.28
N ARG A 257 14.83 -4.47 16.93
CA ARG A 257 14.43 -3.08 16.69
C ARG A 257 14.88 -2.50 15.34
N ASN A 258 15.67 -3.24 14.56
CA ASN A 258 16.14 -2.80 13.26
C ASN A 258 15.12 -3.00 12.12
N ILE A 259 13.91 -3.52 12.40
CA ILE A 259 12.88 -3.78 11.36
C ILE A 259 12.09 -2.54 10.94
N SER A 260 12.19 -1.39 11.63
CA SER A 260 11.52 -0.15 11.20
C SER A 260 12.42 1.07 11.38
N THR A 261 13.22 1.39 10.37
CA THR A 261 13.91 2.70 10.28
C THR A 261 13.77 3.37 8.91
N ALA A 262 12.92 2.84 8.01
CA ALA A 262 12.43 3.66 6.92
C ALA A 262 11.40 4.63 7.52
N PRO A 263 11.64 5.95 7.50
CA PRO A 263 10.68 6.91 8.03
C PRO A 263 9.35 6.68 7.32
N ASN A 264 8.32 6.29 8.07
CA ASN A 264 6.99 6.17 7.51
C ASN A 264 6.36 7.56 7.59
N PRO A 265 6.09 8.25 6.48
CA PRO A 265 5.78 9.66 6.52
C PRO A 265 4.32 9.91 6.91
N PHE A 266 3.66 9.07 7.71
CA PHE A 266 2.25 9.28 8.08
C PHE A 266 1.92 8.78 9.47
N ASP A 267 0.87 9.36 10.04
CA ASP A 267 0.23 8.95 11.29
C ASP A 267 -1.03 8.18 10.93
N LEU A 268 -1.13 6.91 11.33
CA LEU A 268 -2.23 6.02 10.96
C LEU A 268 -3.02 5.61 12.20
N THR A 269 -4.34 5.72 12.10
CA THR A 269 -5.30 5.04 12.98
C THR A 269 -6.20 4.16 12.13
N LEU A 270 -6.13 2.84 12.34
CA LEU A 270 -6.95 1.85 11.66
C LEU A 270 -7.79 1.07 12.68
N ASN A 271 -9.11 1.23 12.61
CA ASN A 271 -10.08 0.37 13.27
C ASN A 271 -10.50 -0.72 12.30
N LEU A 272 -10.03 -1.94 12.54
CA LEU A 272 -10.24 -3.08 11.67
C LEU A 272 -11.17 -4.12 12.32
N SER A 273 -12.32 -4.33 11.71
CA SER A 273 -13.20 -5.47 12.00
C SER A 273 -12.83 -6.66 11.11
N LEU A 274 -12.16 -7.66 11.70
CA LEU A 274 -11.87 -8.93 11.03
C LEU A 274 -13.09 -9.85 11.11
N THR A 275 -13.48 -10.42 9.97
CA THR A 275 -14.59 -11.39 9.84
C THR A 275 -14.06 -12.81 9.58
N PRO A 276 -14.80 -13.87 9.95
CA PRO A 276 -14.39 -15.27 9.72
C PRO A 276 -14.26 -15.67 8.24
N ASP A 277 -14.76 -14.84 7.33
CA ASP A 277 -14.67 -15.06 5.88
C ASP A 277 -13.30 -14.67 5.31
N ALA A 278 -12.47 -13.99 6.11
CA ALA A 278 -11.10 -13.66 5.78
C ALA A 278 -10.13 -14.71 6.35
N ARG A 279 -9.10 -15.05 5.58
CA ARG A 279 -8.06 -16.01 5.97
C ARG A 279 -6.77 -15.29 6.31
N LEU A 280 -6.16 -15.71 7.41
CA LEU A 280 -4.82 -15.32 7.80
C LEU A 280 -3.92 -16.54 7.70
N LYS A 281 -2.82 -16.38 6.98
CA LYS A 281 -1.71 -17.32 6.95
C LYS A 281 -0.51 -16.67 7.62
N ILE A 282 0.06 -17.31 8.62
CA ILE A 282 1.33 -16.90 9.22
C ILE A 282 2.35 -17.96 8.90
N ILE A 283 3.39 -17.58 8.17
CA ILE A 283 4.55 -18.44 7.94
C ILE A 283 5.45 -18.25 9.15
N VAL A 284 5.59 -19.29 9.97
CA VAL A 284 6.44 -19.23 11.17
C VAL A 284 7.88 -19.50 10.78
N ASP A 285 8.08 -20.54 9.96
CA ASP A 285 9.39 -20.90 9.43
C ASP A 285 9.22 -21.40 7.98
N PRO A 286 9.77 -20.65 6.98
CA PRO A 286 9.67 -21.04 5.58
C PRO A 286 10.54 -22.25 5.20
N GLU A 287 11.63 -22.53 5.94
CA GLU A 287 12.55 -23.63 5.65
C GLU A 287 11.98 -24.98 6.07
N THR A 288 11.44 -25.05 7.28
CA THR A 288 10.71 -26.23 7.75
C THR A 288 9.30 -26.29 7.15
N GLY A 289 8.74 -25.14 6.74
CA GLY A 289 7.37 -25.05 6.22
C GLY A 289 6.33 -25.00 7.33
N ASP A 290 6.73 -24.60 8.54
CA ASP A 290 5.82 -24.39 9.66
C ASP A 290 4.95 -23.16 9.41
N GLN A 291 3.64 -23.38 9.48
CA GLN A 291 2.67 -22.34 9.15
C GLN A 291 1.37 -22.51 9.92
N LEU A 292 0.82 -21.38 10.33
CA LEU A 292 -0.52 -21.25 10.86
C LEU A 292 -1.45 -20.79 9.74
N ASN A 293 -2.51 -21.54 9.47
CA ASN A 293 -3.61 -21.09 8.62
C ASN A 293 -4.87 -20.98 9.48
N CYS A 294 -5.47 -19.80 9.59
CA CYS A 294 -6.66 -19.61 10.41
C CYS A 294 -7.64 -18.59 9.82
N SER A 295 -8.88 -18.65 10.29
CA SER A 295 -9.88 -17.61 10.13
C SER A 295 -10.59 -17.38 11.46
N GLY A 296 -11.04 -16.15 11.68
CA GLY A 296 -11.50 -15.72 12.98
C GLY A 296 -12.10 -14.34 12.96
N SER A 297 -12.47 -13.84 14.12
CA SER A 297 -13.03 -12.50 14.29
C SER A 297 -12.19 -11.66 15.23
N ALA A 298 -12.09 -10.37 14.95
CA ALA A 298 -11.51 -9.39 15.86
C ALA A 298 -12.10 -8.01 15.60
N ASN A 299 -12.03 -7.16 16.62
CA ASN A 299 -11.95 -5.72 16.41
C ASN A 299 -10.56 -5.30 16.88
N LEU A 300 -9.74 -4.83 15.96
CA LEU A 300 -8.38 -4.37 16.22
C LEU A 300 -8.32 -2.87 16.02
N THR A 301 -7.64 -2.17 16.92
CA THR A 301 -7.17 -0.81 16.69
C THR A 301 -5.68 -0.89 16.45
N ILE A 302 -5.25 -0.42 15.29
CA ILE A 302 -3.86 -0.39 14.85
C ILE A 302 -3.46 1.08 14.73
N LEU A 303 -2.45 1.48 15.48
CA LEU A 303 -1.87 2.82 15.44
C LEU A 303 -0.46 2.71 14.89
N MET A 304 -0.08 3.60 13.98
CA MET A 304 1.29 3.70 13.50
C MET A 304 1.73 5.16 13.51
N GLU A 305 2.76 5.45 14.29
CA GLU A 305 3.33 6.79 14.34
C GLU A 305 4.29 7.03 13.17
N PRO A 306 4.57 8.31 12.82
CA PRO A 306 5.58 8.63 11.83
C PRO A 306 7.00 8.15 12.18
N SER A 307 7.24 7.84 13.46
CA SER A 307 8.47 7.22 13.95
C SER A 307 8.62 5.75 13.48
N GLY A 308 7.54 5.14 12.98
CA GLY A 308 7.43 3.71 12.70
C GLY A 308 6.97 2.88 13.91
N GLU A 309 6.70 3.51 15.06
CA GLU A 309 6.16 2.82 16.24
C GLU A 309 4.74 2.29 15.94
N LEU A 310 4.57 0.98 16.09
CA LEU A 310 3.32 0.27 15.83
C LEU A 310 2.69 -0.16 17.15
N SER A 311 1.41 0.14 17.33
CA SER A 311 0.60 -0.36 18.43
C SER A 311 -0.63 -1.09 17.89
N VAL A 312 -0.88 -2.29 18.39
CA VAL A 312 -2.04 -3.12 18.05
C VAL A 312 -2.77 -3.46 19.33
N SER A 313 -4.06 -3.14 19.38
CA SER A 313 -4.92 -3.42 20.53
C SER A 313 -6.15 -4.20 20.09
N GLY A 314 -6.48 -5.26 20.80
CA GLY A 314 -7.69 -6.05 20.56
C GLY A 314 -7.50 -7.54 20.84
N THR A 315 -8.51 -8.33 20.49
CA THR A 315 -8.45 -9.80 20.63
C THR A 315 -8.93 -10.44 19.34
N TYR A 316 -8.11 -11.31 18.78
CA TYR A 316 -8.44 -12.14 17.64
C TYR A 316 -8.85 -13.53 18.14
N THR A 317 -10.10 -13.90 17.89
CA THR A 317 -10.67 -15.20 18.27
C THR A 317 -10.73 -16.08 17.04
N ILE A 318 -10.05 -17.22 17.10
CA ILE A 318 -9.96 -18.20 16.02
C ILE A 318 -11.26 -18.99 15.97
N GLU A 319 -11.90 -19.00 14.81
CA GLU A 319 -13.10 -19.79 14.51
C GLU A 319 -12.70 -21.15 13.91
N THR A 320 -11.77 -21.12 12.95
CA THR A 320 -11.18 -22.32 12.36
C THR A 320 -9.69 -22.11 12.11
N GLY A 321 -8.89 -23.16 12.24
CA GLY A 321 -7.48 -23.07 11.87
C GLY A 321 -6.74 -24.37 12.05
N ALA A 322 -5.57 -24.44 11.43
CA ALA A 322 -4.65 -25.55 11.56
C ALA A 322 -3.21 -25.03 11.59
N TYR A 323 -2.39 -25.65 12.42
CA TYR A 323 -0.96 -25.44 12.47
C TYR A 323 -0.25 -26.64 11.84
N SER A 324 0.49 -26.38 10.77
CA SER A 324 1.36 -27.37 10.13
C SER A 324 2.70 -27.34 10.85
N PHE A 325 3.08 -28.47 11.43
CA PHE A 325 4.36 -28.68 12.10
C PHE A 325 5.20 -29.67 11.30
N ASN A 326 6.45 -29.31 11.04
CA ASN A 326 7.43 -30.11 10.32
C ASN A 326 8.78 -30.11 11.05
N TYR A 327 9.10 -31.24 11.68
CA TYR A 327 10.41 -31.42 12.30
C TYR A 327 11.38 -32.10 11.32
N GLU A 328 12.35 -31.34 10.81
CA GLU A 328 13.46 -31.78 9.93
C GLU A 328 13.04 -32.70 8.77
N ASN A 329 11.83 -32.54 8.21
CA ASN A 329 11.24 -33.45 7.22
C ASN A 329 11.06 -34.92 7.67
N LEU A 330 11.33 -35.23 8.94
CA LEU A 330 11.15 -36.55 9.54
C LEU A 330 9.72 -36.75 10.03
N VAL A 331 9.11 -35.71 10.59
CA VAL A 331 7.77 -35.77 11.18
C VAL A 331 6.94 -34.59 10.71
N LYS A 332 5.86 -34.89 9.97
CA LYS A 332 4.84 -33.91 9.57
C LYS A 332 3.55 -34.17 10.33
N ARG A 333 3.07 -33.18 11.07
CA ARG A 333 1.81 -33.24 11.83
C ARG A 333 1.00 -31.98 11.57
N GLU A 334 -0.30 -32.14 11.44
CA GLU A 334 -1.24 -31.02 11.33
C GLU A 334 -2.11 -30.98 12.58
N PHE A 335 -1.92 -29.95 13.40
CA PHE A 335 -2.69 -29.75 14.61
C PHE A 335 -3.90 -28.86 14.29
N GLN A 336 -5.10 -29.37 14.54
CA GLN A 336 -6.33 -28.61 14.36
C GLN A 336 -6.52 -27.69 15.57
N ILE A 337 -6.70 -26.40 15.33
CA ILE A 337 -6.87 -25.41 16.40
C ILE A 337 -8.30 -25.48 16.90
N GLU A 338 -8.46 -25.57 18.22
CA GLU A 338 -9.77 -25.57 18.84
C GLU A 338 -10.41 -24.19 18.74
N LYS A 339 -11.66 -24.18 18.28
CA LYS A 339 -12.49 -22.99 18.18
C LYS A 339 -12.55 -22.27 19.53
N GLY A 340 -12.36 -20.96 19.53
CA GLY A 340 -12.33 -20.13 20.74
C GLY A 340 -10.91 -19.85 21.25
N SER A 341 -9.89 -20.53 20.71
CA SER A 341 -8.48 -20.11 20.85
C SER A 341 -8.34 -18.65 20.43
N ASN A 342 -7.50 -17.88 21.12
CA ASN A 342 -7.40 -16.45 20.89
C ASN A 342 -5.97 -15.90 21.02
N ILE A 343 -5.78 -14.75 20.39
CA ILE A 343 -4.55 -13.94 20.45
C ILE A 343 -4.96 -12.56 20.95
N GLN A 344 -4.30 -12.11 22.01
CA GLN A 344 -4.61 -10.85 22.66
C GLN A 344 -3.45 -9.86 22.46
N PHE A 345 -3.76 -8.72 21.88
CA PHE A 345 -2.80 -7.65 21.60
C PHE A 345 -3.02 -6.52 22.62
N PRO A 346 -2.07 -6.27 23.55
CA PRO A 346 -2.24 -5.30 24.62
C PRO A 346 -1.79 -3.87 24.26
N GLY A 347 -1.34 -3.63 23.03
CA GLY A 347 -0.67 -2.41 22.60
C GLY A 347 0.61 -2.76 21.84
N ASP A 348 1.67 -3.13 22.54
CA ASP A 348 2.90 -3.60 21.90
C ASP A 348 2.65 -4.94 21.16
N PRO A 349 2.78 -4.98 19.81
CA PRO A 349 2.53 -6.20 19.04
C PRO A 349 3.50 -7.34 19.39
N TYR A 350 4.70 -7.04 19.89
CA TYR A 350 5.69 -8.05 20.32
C TYR A 350 5.33 -8.68 21.68
N GLN A 351 4.40 -8.09 22.42
CA GLN A 351 3.88 -8.63 23.69
C GLN A 351 2.52 -9.34 23.53
N ALA A 352 2.19 -9.76 22.32
CA ALA A 352 0.97 -10.53 22.06
C ALA A 352 0.90 -11.78 22.94
N ARG A 353 -0.27 -12.05 23.52
CA ARG A 353 -0.52 -13.20 24.38
C ARG A 353 -1.35 -14.23 23.63
N PHE A 354 -0.88 -15.47 23.62
CA PHE A 354 -1.50 -16.57 22.90
C PHE A 354 -2.15 -17.53 23.88
N ASP A 355 -3.46 -17.75 23.72
CA ASP A 355 -4.21 -18.81 24.38
C ASP A 355 -4.77 -19.72 23.29
N ILE A 356 -3.92 -20.66 22.86
CA ILE A 356 -4.18 -21.54 21.72
C ILE A 356 -4.16 -22.98 22.18
N THR A 357 -5.28 -23.67 21.99
CA THR A 357 -5.37 -25.12 22.16
C THR A 357 -5.43 -25.77 20.78
N ALA A 358 -4.60 -26.78 20.55
CA ALA A 358 -4.56 -27.50 19.29
C ALA A 358 -4.51 -29.01 19.51
N ALA A 359 -5.20 -29.75 18.65
CA ALA A 359 -5.38 -31.19 18.77
C ALA A 359 -4.90 -31.93 17.51
N TYR A 360 -4.12 -33.00 17.71
CA TYR A 360 -3.79 -33.97 16.68
C TYR A 360 -4.51 -35.28 16.95
N ARG A 361 -5.39 -35.71 16.04
CA ARG A 361 -6.09 -37.00 16.16
C ARG A 361 -5.31 -38.08 15.42
N THR A 362 -4.83 -39.07 16.16
CA THR A 362 -4.17 -40.26 15.61
C THR A 362 -4.94 -41.54 15.95
N ARG A 363 -4.82 -42.56 15.10
CA ARG A 363 -5.26 -43.92 15.41
C ARG A 363 -4.02 -44.75 15.69
N ALA A 364 -3.77 -45.05 16.95
CA ALA A 364 -2.71 -45.98 17.36
C ALA A 364 -3.28 -47.40 17.48
N THR A 365 -2.53 -48.40 17.03
CA THR A 365 -2.88 -49.80 17.30
C THR A 365 -2.65 -50.08 18.77
N THR A 366 -3.62 -50.71 19.45
CA THR A 366 -3.44 -51.13 20.85
C THR A 366 -2.42 -52.26 21.01
N TYR A 367 -1.95 -52.88 19.91
CA TYR A 367 -1.02 -54.00 19.89
C TYR A 367 0.19 -53.80 20.82
N GLU A 368 0.86 -52.65 20.77
CA GLU A 368 2.02 -52.36 21.65
C GLU A 368 1.66 -52.28 23.14
N LEU A 369 0.39 -52.02 23.50
CA LEU A 369 -0.09 -52.03 24.88
C LEU A 369 -0.45 -53.42 25.40
N ILE A 370 -0.72 -54.39 24.51
CA ILE A 370 -1.10 -55.77 24.86
C ILE A 370 -0.03 -56.81 24.53
N LYS A 371 1.06 -56.41 23.86
CA LYS A 371 2.15 -57.30 23.46
C LYS A 371 2.81 -58.01 24.66
N ASP A 372 2.95 -57.32 25.79
CA ASP A 372 3.51 -57.89 27.02
C ASP A 372 2.47 -58.66 27.85
N GLN A 373 1.18 -58.53 27.52
CA GLN A 373 0.08 -59.27 28.16
C GLN A 373 -0.32 -60.53 27.36
N ALA A 374 0.00 -60.58 26.07
CA ALA A 374 -0.18 -61.74 25.22
C ALA A 374 0.99 -62.72 25.38
N THR A 375 1.12 -63.34 26.55
CA THR A 375 1.81 -64.63 26.64
C THR A 375 0.86 -65.68 26.08
N LEU A 376 0.97 -65.96 24.77
CA LEU A 376 0.33 -67.14 24.19
C LEU A 376 0.80 -68.36 24.99
N SER A 377 -0.16 -69.12 25.51
CA SER A 377 0.14 -70.37 26.20
C SER A 377 0.78 -71.34 25.21
N ALA A 378 1.64 -72.26 25.67
CA ALA A 378 2.30 -73.23 24.80
C ALA A 378 1.29 -74.05 23.96
N ALA A 379 0.04 -74.19 24.44
CA ALA A 379 -1.05 -74.86 23.74
C ALA A 379 -1.60 -74.08 22.53
N GLU A 380 -1.47 -72.75 22.48
CA GLU A 380 -1.93 -71.93 21.36
C GLU A 380 -0.91 -71.85 20.21
N VAL A 381 0.36 -72.09 20.51
CA VAL A 381 1.45 -72.14 19.51
C VAL A 381 1.44 -73.45 18.72
N GLU A 382 1.02 -74.57 19.32
CA GLU A 382 0.90 -75.87 18.63
C GLU A 382 -0.33 -75.97 17.69
N ALA A 383 -1.26 -75.02 17.76
CA ALA A 383 -2.49 -75.00 16.95
C ALA A 383 -2.40 -74.09 15.71
N SER A 384 -1.27 -73.42 15.48
CA SER A 384 -0.96 -72.61 14.28
C SER A 384 0.07 -73.32 13.41
#